data_AF-A0A971V8L4-F1
#
_entry.id   AF-A0A971V8L4-F1
#
_cell.length_a   1.000
_cell.length_b   1.000
_cell.length_c   1.000
_cell.angle_alpha   90.00
_cell.angle_beta   90.00
_cell.angle_gamma   90.00
#
_symmetry.space_group_name_H-M   'P 1'
#
loop_
_entity.id
_entity.type
_entity.pdbx_description
1 polymer ?
#
loop_
_entity_poly.entity_id
_entity_poly.type
_entity_poly.pdbx_seq_one_letter_code
_entity_poly.pdbx_strand_id
1 'polypeptide(L)'
;MIYQQDWIIKQIENMVQMIAKIIFKKDVVTYTVTYNEVNTGKDLLYTELLELLSSLKINQAENLLFNNIKTSDWDYLKIAMDFYTKLNKLSDEELAEADFSREEIKNGLEEILKMFGVLFWE
;
A
#
# COMPACT_ATOMS: atom_id res chain seq x y z
N MET A 1 -7.61 21.58 5.89
CA MET A 1 -8.69 21.91 4.94
C MET A 1 -9.19 20.61 4.33
N ILE A 2 -10.46 20.26 4.53
CA ILE A 2 -11.07 18.98 4.08
C ILE A 2 -10.83 18.74 2.57
N TYR A 3 -10.94 19.78 1.76
CA TYR A 3 -10.78 19.71 0.30
C TYR A 3 -9.40 19.25 -0.21
N GLN A 4 -8.32 19.56 0.51
CA GLN A 4 -6.98 19.14 0.10
C GLN A 4 -6.80 17.64 0.33
N GLN A 5 -7.31 17.13 1.44
CA GLN A 5 -7.23 15.72 1.79
C GLN A 5 -8.10 14.86 0.84
N ASP A 6 -9.31 15.31 0.51
CA ASP A 6 -10.18 14.68 -0.48
C ASP A 6 -9.50 14.54 -1.86
N TRP A 7 -8.68 15.52 -2.25
CA TRP A 7 -7.94 15.47 -3.50
C TRP A 7 -6.80 14.45 -3.45
N ILE A 8 -6.02 14.42 -2.36
CA ILE A 8 -4.92 13.46 -2.20
C ILE A 8 -5.46 12.02 -2.18
N ILE A 9 -6.57 11.78 -1.47
CA ILE A 9 -7.24 10.47 -1.45
C ILE A 9 -7.52 9.99 -2.87
N LYS A 10 -8.12 10.83 -3.71
CA LYS A 10 -8.41 10.50 -5.12
C LYS A 10 -7.16 10.31 -5.96
N GLN A 11 -6.09 11.07 -5.71
CA GLN A 11 -4.83 10.86 -6.41
C GLN A 11 -4.25 9.48 -6.13
N ILE A 12 -4.23 9.06 -4.87
CA ILE A 12 -3.76 7.74 -4.45
C ILE A 12 -4.61 6.65 -5.12
N GLU A 13 -5.94 6.78 -5.09
CA GLU A 13 -6.85 5.82 -5.74
C GLU A 13 -6.58 5.72 -7.25
N ASN A 14 -6.43 6.86 -7.94
CA ASN A 14 -6.16 6.88 -9.38
C ASN A 14 -4.80 6.26 -9.72
N MET A 15 -3.77 6.49 -8.91
CA MET A 15 -2.47 5.85 -9.08
C MET A 15 -2.59 4.34 -8.97
N VAL A 16 -3.22 3.83 -7.91
CA VAL A 16 -3.43 2.39 -7.72
C VAL A 16 -4.19 1.79 -8.92
N GLN A 17 -5.27 2.44 -9.37
CA GLN A 17 -6.05 1.96 -10.53
C GLN A 17 -5.25 1.98 -11.83
N MET A 18 -4.43 3.00 -12.06
CA MET A 18 -3.58 3.08 -13.25
C MET A 18 -2.57 1.94 -13.28
N ILE A 19 -1.91 1.66 -12.16
CA ILE A 19 -0.94 0.55 -12.06
C ILE A 19 -1.64 -0.81 -12.19
N ALA A 20 -2.84 -0.97 -11.61
CA ALA A 20 -3.66 -2.16 -11.79
C ALA A 20 -3.88 -2.49 -13.28
N LYS A 21 -4.24 -1.46 -14.06
CA LYS A 21 -4.53 -1.61 -15.48
C LYS A 21 -3.28 -1.84 -16.33
N ILE A 22 -2.21 -1.09 -16.08
CA ILE A 22 -1.00 -1.14 -16.93
C ILE A 22 -0.17 -2.38 -16.63
N ILE A 23 0.11 -2.65 -15.35
CA ILE A 23 1.03 -3.72 -14.94
C ILE A 23 0.29 -5.06 -14.85
N PHE A 24 -0.88 -5.08 -14.20
CA PHE A 24 -1.59 -6.32 -13.91
C PHE A 24 -2.72 -6.63 -14.90
N LYS A 25 -3.06 -5.71 -15.81
CA LYS A 25 -4.18 -5.82 -16.76
C LYS A 25 -5.51 -6.13 -16.05
N LYS A 26 -5.72 -5.51 -14.88
CA LYS A 26 -6.92 -5.63 -14.04
C LYS A 26 -7.46 -4.26 -13.68
N ASP A 27 -8.76 -4.17 -13.36
CA ASP A 27 -9.35 -2.93 -12.86
C ASP A 27 -8.99 -2.64 -11.41
N VAL A 28 -8.78 -3.70 -10.61
CA VAL A 28 -8.44 -3.62 -9.18
C VAL A 28 -7.33 -4.63 -8.87
N VAL A 29 -6.42 -4.23 -7.99
CA VAL A 29 -5.41 -5.12 -7.41
C VAL A 29 -5.78 -5.33 -5.95
N THR A 30 -5.98 -6.59 -5.58
CA THR A 30 -6.04 -7.05 -4.20
C THR A 30 -5.04 -8.19 -4.04
N TYR A 31 -4.46 -8.30 -2.86
CA TYR A 31 -3.69 -9.48 -2.48
C TYR A 31 -4.55 -10.39 -1.63
N THR A 32 -4.51 -11.69 -1.93
CA THR A 32 -5.24 -12.71 -1.18
C THR A 32 -4.25 -13.78 -0.75
N VAL A 33 -4.24 -14.10 0.54
CA VAL A 33 -3.47 -15.23 1.07
C VAL A 33 -4.00 -16.52 0.47
N THR A 34 -3.13 -17.28 -0.20
CA THR A 34 -3.46 -18.64 -0.64
C THR A 34 -3.14 -19.61 0.48
N TYR A 35 -4.17 -20.14 1.14
CA TYR A 35 -4.06 -21.17 2.19
C TYR A 35 -3.72 -22.52 1.57
N ASN A 36 -2.52 -22.64 1.02
CA ASN A 36 -1.91 -23.93 0.71
C ASN A 36 -1.10 -24.36 1.94
N GLU A 37 -0.73 -25.64 2.08
CA GLU A 37 -0.17 -26.24 3.31
C GLU A 37 1.09 -25.54 3.89
N VAL A 38 1.69 -24.58 3.17
CA VAL A 38 2.75 -23.69 3.66
C VAL A 38 2.42 -22.26 3.26
N ASN A 39 2.13 -21.38 4.23
CA ASN A 39 2.06 -19.93 3.99
C ASN A 39 3.42 -19.46 3.45
N THR A 40 3.42 -18.79 2.30
CA THR A 40 4.66 -18.24 1.76
C THR A 40 5.11 -17.05 2.60
N GLY A 41 6.38 -16.66 2.53
CA GLY A 41 6.86 -15.45 3.23
C GLY A 41 6.10 -14.18 2.87
N LYS A 42 5.48 -14.12 1.68
CA LYS A 42 4.59 -13.04 1.24
C LYS A 42 3.26 -13.04 1.97
N ASP A 43 2.69 -14.22 2.21
CA ASP A 43 1.43 -14.37 2.93
C ASP A 43 1.58 -13.96 4.40
N LEU A 44 2.68 -14.38 5.05
CA LEU A 44 3.00 -13.97 6.41
C LEU A 44 3.20 -12.46 6.52
N LEU A 45 3.98 -11.87 5.61
CA LEU A 45 4.13 -10.42 5.53
C LEU A 45 2.78 -9.72 5.42
N TYR A 46 1.93 -10.16 4.49
CA TYR A 46 0.64 -9.52 4.26
C TYR A 46 -0.29 -9.65 5.47
N THR A 47 -0.32 -10.80 6.14
CA THR A 47 -1.09 -10.98 7.38
C THR A 47 -0.61 -10.03 8.48
N GLU A 48 0.70 -9.92 8.69
CA GLU A 48 1.26 -9.03 9.71
C GLU A 48 0.98 -7.55 9.41
N LEU A 49 1.02 -7.14 8.13
CA LEU A 49 0.62 -5.79 7.72
C LEU A 49 -0.84 -5.49 8.07
N LEU A 50 -1.76 -6.43 7.85
CA LEU A 50 -3.16 -6.26 8.21
C LEU A 50 -3.38 -6.18 9.73
N GLU A 51 -2.64 -6.98 10.50
CA GLU A 51 -2.68 -6.94 11.97
C GLU A 51 -2.21 -5.57 12.50
N LEU A 52 -1.09 -5.05 11.97
CA LEU A 52 -0.57 -3.74 12.37
C LEU A 52 -1.52 -2.60 11.96
N LEU A 53 -2.12 -2.65 10.76
CA LEU A 53 -3.13 -1.69 10.34
C LEU A 53 -4.36 -1.71 11.25
N SER A 54 -4.85 -2.90 11.62
CA SER A 54 -6.01 -3.03 12.52
C SER A 54 -5.74 -2.49 13.93
N SER A 55 -4.46 -2.37 14.31
CA SER A 55 -4.02 -1.80 15.58
C SER A 55 -3.55 -0.34 15.47
N LEU A 56 -3.79 0.32 14.33
CA LEU A 56 -3.32 1.67 13.99
C LEU A 56 -1.79 1.87 14.16
N LYS A 57 -1.00 0.79 14.07
CA LYS A 57 0.47 0.83 14.12
C LYS A 57 1.04 1.10 12.72
N ILE A 58 0.59 2.17 12.07
CA ILE A 58 0.82 2.45 10.65
C ILE A 58 2.31 2.59 10.34
N ASN A 59 3.04 3.39 11.12
CA ASN A 59 4.48 3.55 10.99
C ASN A 59 5.25 2.20 11.08
N GLN A 60 4.80 1.27 11.94
CA GLN A 60 5.42 -0.05 12.03
C GLN A 60 5.09 -0.91 10.81
N ALA A 61 3.86 -0.84 10.32
CA ALA A 61 3.42 -1.55 9.13
C ALA A 61 4.19 -1.09 7.89
N GLU A 62 4.37 0.22 7.71
CA GLU A 62 5.13 0.77 6.59
C GLU A 62 6.60 0.33 6.66
N ASN A 63 7.25 0.46 7.82
CA ASN A 63 8.63 -0.04 8.00
C ASN A 63 8.74 -1.54 7.68
N LEU A 64 7.78 -2.36 8.14
CA LEU A 64 7.75 -3.79 7.83
C LEU A 64 7.63 -4.04 6.33
N LEU A 65 6.76 -3.30 5.64
CA LEU A 65 6.57 -3.39 4.19
C LEU A 65 7.87 -3.08 3.44
N PHE A 66 8.50 -1.93 3.72
CA PHE A 66 9.73 -1.52 3.05
C PHE A 66 10.90 -2.48 3.31
N ASN A 67 11.03 -3.00 4.53
CA ASN A 67 12.10 -3.94 4.88
C ASN A 67 11.98 -5.30 4.18
N ASN A 68 10.78 -5.70 3.76
CA ASN A 68 10.52 -7.04 3.22
C ASN A 68 10.21 -7.07 1.72
N ILE A 69 9.97 -5.93 1.08
CA ILE A 69 9.71 -5.86 -0.36
C ILE A 69 10.91 -6.39 -1.16
N LYS A 70 10.59 -7.22 -2.16
CA LYS A 70 11.56 -7.71 -3.15
C LYS A 70 11.10 -7.25 -4.53
N THR A 71 11.83 -6.31 -5.12
CA THR A 71 11.47 -5.67 -6.40
C THR A 71 11.50 -6.63 -7.60
N SER A 72 12.16 -7.79 -7.47
CA SER A 72 12.15 -8.86 -8.48
C SER A 72 10.84 -9.65 -8.53
N ASP A 73 9.94 -9.50 -7.56
CA ASP A 73 8.67 -10.24 -7.46
C ASP A 73 7.48 -9.28 -7.37
N TRP A 74 6.71 -9.22 -8.46
CA TRP A 74 5.56 -8.34 -8.63
C TRP A 74 4.41 -8.59 -7.65
N ASP A 75 4.37 -9.73 -6.95
CA ASP A 75 3.38 -9.94 -5.90
C ASP A 75 3.63 -9.04 -4.70
N TYR A 76 4.88 -8.67 -4.41
CA TYR A 76 5.17 -7.65 -3.39
C TYR A 76 4.62 -6.28 -3.77
N LEU A 77 4.57 -5.95 -5.07
CA LEU A 77 3.89 -4.74 -5.53
C LEU A 77 2.38 -4.82 -5.29
N LYS A 78 1.75 -6.00 -5.52
CA LYS A 78 0.33 -6.19 -5.20
C LYS A 78 0.05 -6.02 -3.70
N ILE A 79 0.91 -6.57 -2.85
CA ILE A 79 0.85 -6.41 -1.38
C ILE A 79 0.89 -4.92 -1.03
N ALA A 80 1.87 -4.18 -1.54
CA ALA A 80 2.02 -2.76 -1.27
C ALA A 80 0.81 -1.94 -1.76
N MET A 81 0.35 -2.19 -3.00
CA MET A 81 -0.81 -1.49 -3.55
C MET A 81 -2.08 -1.73 -2.74
N ASP A 82 -2.32 -2.97 -2.30
CA ASP A 82 -3.48 -3.29 -1.48
C ASP A 82 -3.35 -2.72 -0.06
N PHE A 83 -2.15 -2.74 0.52
CA PHE A 83 -1.83 -2.07 1.79
C PHE A 83 -2.16 -0.56 1.72
N TYR A 84 -1.63 0.18 0.75
CA TYR A 84 -1.90 1.61 0.61
C TYR A 84 -3.36 1.91 0.25
N THR A 85 -4.04 1.00 -0.47
CA THR A 85 -5.49 1.11 -0.72
C THR A 85 -6.30 1.01 0.57
N LYS A 86 -5.93 0.11 1.48
CA LYS A 86 -6.59 -0.04 2.79
C LYS A 86 -6.25 1.12 3.72
N LEU A 87 -4.97 1.52 3.77
CA LEU A 87 -4.51 2.66 4.55
C LEU A 87 -5.21 3.95 4.13
N ASN A 88 -5.42 4.16 2.83
CA ASN A 88 -6.15 5.33 2.32
C ASN A 88 -7.67 5.32 2.63
N LYS A 89 -8.22 4.21 3.14
CA LYS A 89 -9.63 4.14 3.58
C LYS A 89 -9.82 4.49 5.06
N LEU A 90 -8.74 4.56 5.84
CA LEU A 90 -8.82 5.04 7.22
C LEU A 90 -9.32 6.50 7.23
N SER A 91 -9.98 6.90 8.31
CA SER A 91 -10.40 8.29 8.50
C SER A 91 -9.21 9.18 8.83
N ASP A 92 -9.36 10.50 8.67
CA ASP A 92 -8.30 11.44 9.03
C ASP A 92 -8.00 11.41 10.54
N GLU A 93 -9.00 11.09 11.38
CA GLU A 93 -8.83 10.90 12.82
C GLU A 93 -8.00 9.65 13.16
N GLU A 94 -8.25 8.53 12.49
CA GLU A 94 -7.46 7.29 12.65
C GLU A 94 -6.00 7.49 12.24
N LEU A 95 -5.77 8.23 11.15
CA LEU A 95 -4.42 8.60 10.70
C LEU A 95 -3.73 9.54 11.69
N ALA A 96 -4.45 10.55 12.20
CA ALA A 96 -3.90 11.47 13.18
C ALA A 96 -3.56 10.79 14.52
N GLU A 97 -4.35 9.80 14.96
CA GLU A 97 -4.04 8.98 16.15
C GLU A 97 -2.72 8.22 16.00
N ALA A 98 -2.42 7.79 14.78
CA ALA A 98 -1.21 7.06 14.43
C ALA A 98 -0.01 7.96 14.06
N ASP A 99 -0.15 9.29 14.17
CA ASP A 99 0.84 10.28 13.71
C ASP A 99 1.21 10.06 12.23
N PHE A 100 0.18 9.96 11.38
CA PHE A 100 0.32 9.72 9.94
C PHE A 100 -0.62 10.65 9.14
N SER A 101 -0.30 10.88 7.86
CA SER A 101 -0.99 11.82 6.99
C SER A 101 -1.28 11.24 5.60
N ARG A 102 -2.21 11.84 4.85
CA ARG A 102 -2.46 11.42 3.45
C ARG A 102 -1.25 11.70 2.56
N GLU A 103 -0.52 12.77 2.82
CA GLU A 103 0.73 13.06 2.13
C GLU A 103 1.74 11.92 2.31
N GLU A 104 1.86 11.34 3.51
CA GLU A 104 2.74 10.18 3.76
C GLU A 104 2.27 8.94 3.02
N ILE A 105 0.96 8.64 2.99
CA ILE A 105 0.41 7.54 2.19
C ILE A 105 0.81 7.69 0.71
N LYS A 106 0.65 8.90 0.17
CA LYS A 106 1.02 9.20 -1.23
C LYS A 106 2.52 9.02 -1.45
N ASN A 107 3.35 9.59 -0.58
CA ASN A 107 4.80 9.53 -0.71
C ASN A 107 5.32 8.08 -0.64
N GLY A 108 4.84 7.31 0.35
CA GLY A 108 5.20 5.90 0.50
C GLY A 108 4.80 5.07 -0.73
N LEU A 109 3.61 5.29 -1.29
CA LEU A 109 3.19 4.63 -2.54
C LEU A 109 4.09 5.03 -3.72
N GLU A 110 4.40 6.32 -3.89
CA GLU A 110 5.29 6.79 -4.95
C GLU A 110 6.69 6.19 -4.85
N GLU A 111 7.23 6.05 -3.63
CA GLU A 111 8.52 5.41 -3.37
C GLU A 111 8.53 3.94 -3.76
N ILE A 112 7.50 3.17 -3.37
CA ILE A 112 7.37 1.78 -3.81
C ILE A 112 7.32 1.70 -5.34
N LEU A 113 6.51 2.53 -5.99
CA LEU A 113 6.41 2.52 -7.45
C LEU A 113 7.74 2.87 -8.14
N LYS A 114 8.54 3.76 -7.56
CA LYS A 114 9.91 4.03 -8.02
C LYS A 114 10.83 2.83 -7.84
N MET A 115 10.79 2.16 -6.68
CA MET A 115 11.59 0.96 -6.41
C MET A 115 11.32 -0.17 -7.42
N PHE A 116 10.07 -0.33 -7.85
CA PHE A 116 9.67 -1.29 -8.89
C PHE A 116 9.91 -0.79 -10.33
N GLY A 117 10.44 0.43 -10.52
CA GLY A 117 10.68 1.01 -11.83
C GLY A 117 9.42 1.32 -12.62
N VAL A 118 8.29 1.57 -11.93
CA VAL A 118 6.99 1.86 -12.54
C VAL A 118 6.79 3.36 -12.72
N LEU A 119 7.26 4.17 -11.76
CA LEU A 119 7.29 5.63 -11.87
C LEU A 119 8.72 6.12 -12.06
N PHE A 120 8.87 7.06 -12.99
CA PHE A 120 10.09 7.81 -13.24
C PHE A 120 9.75 9.29 -13.03
N TRP A 121 10.52 9.97 -12.21
CA TRP A 121 10.54 11.43 -12.19
C TRP A 121 11.97 11.85 -12.51
N GLU A 122 12.14 12.64 -13.56
CA GLU A 122 13.39 13.37 -13.84
C GLU A 122 13.57 14.51 -12.84
#